data_AF-A0A5Q3L418-F1
#
_entry.id   AF-A0A5Q3L418-F1
#
_cell.length_a   1.000
_cell.length_b   1.000
_cell.length_c   1.000
_cell.angle_alpha   90.00
_cell.angle_beta   90.00
_cell.angle_gamma   90.00
#
_symmetry.space_group_name_H-M   'P 1'
#
loop_
_entity.id
_entity.type
_entity.pdbx_description
1 polymer ?
#
loop_
_entity_poly.entity_id
_entity_poly.type
_entity_poly.pdbx_seq_one_letter_code
_entity_poly.pdbx_strand_id
1 'polypeptide(L)'
;MNWFRKLLFPEKVSWEKKLVFPRWPHLQLTDEANQKIVSALSYQAEVLEDHGSRVKLRHQERSEKFPEPQEGFARKNELIPIEDADNYFIRRLRNAPHQPWCWICHSMASVHRKDYQRAILDLSQALDLFDEPSVRDYRAEQYMQLKEYNRALEDCEAAIAFSPEEPFYYHSRGFCWMKLKQFDKAFQDCEQAIQIDSSFYPAYLLRGDLYMNLKEYEKAVEDYSYAITLESKIVSGYYSRASALIFLDRLEEALQDCHLAIELDPNESASYFYCGRIFSLQHNQAEAIEAYSKAVRLDPKDQCGRLNRGIIYLEQSKFHLALKDFHRVLEIDASDALAYLNLGSLWALQGEYQKALEYYDTCIELESLHQAYSSRAVVYAEMGNYRQALDDFEASLLQENSENAVSRDFAYFLSVCPDENFRDGERALKLAKEGMEKIGMQVDWSFEGTLAAAYAEVGDFDKATEHQKRCLMDTSLDGENREEQEESLQLFLRKTPLRKVGKLMQNLYRTVC
;
A
#
# COMPACT_ATOMS: atom_id res chain seq x y z
N MET A 1 -11.70 17.92 4.07
CA MET A 1 -10.33 17.94 3.52
C MET A 1 -9.56 16.61 3.70
N ASN A 2 -9.77 15.82 4.76
CA ASN A 2 -9.02 14.56 4.99
C ASN A 2 -9.33 13.39 4.02
N TRP A 3 -10.48 13.39 3.33
CA TRP A 3 -10.86 12.29 2.43
C TRP A 3 -10.08 12.31 1.10
N PHE A 4 -9.74 13.49 0.57
CA PHE A 4 -9.05 13.65 -0.73
C PHE A 4 -7.61 13.11 -0.71
N ARG A 5 -6.87 13.34 0.39
CA ARG A 5 -5.49 12.82 0.54
C ARG A 5 -5.40 11.30 0.73
N LYS A 6 -6.51 10.61 1.01
CA LYS A 6 -6.53 9.15 1.13
C LYS A 6 -6.29 8.45 -0.21
N LEU A 7 -6.62 9.12 -1.32
CA LEU A 7 -6.45 8.65 -2.71
C LEU A 7 -5.14 9.13 -3.36
N LEU A 8 -4.58 10.25 -2.88
CA LEU A 8 -3.45 10.94 -3.50
C LEU A 8 -2.07 10.39 -3.08
N PHE A 9 -1.99 9.75 -1.92
CA PHE A 9 -0.85 8.90 -1.60
C PHE A 9 -1.05 7.53 -2.25
N PRO A 10 -0.22 7.15 -3.24
CA PRO A 10 -0.33 5.86 -3.89
C PRO A 10 -0.12 4.74 -2.87
N GLU A 11 -1.22 4.20 -2.35
CA GLU A 11 -1.29 2.75 -2.18
C GLU A 11 -1.56 2.18 -3.57
N LYS A 12 -0.48 1.96 -4.35
CA LYS A 12 -0.37 0.59 -4.87
C LYS A 12 -0.53 -0.22 -3.61
N VAL A 13 -1.67 -0.88 -3.43
CA VAL A 13 -1.87 -1.70 -2.26
C VAL A 13 -0.89 -2.86 -2.44
N SER A 14 0.37 -2.61 -2.10
CA SER A 14 1.42 -3.58 -2.06
C SER A 14 1.19 -4.30 -0.74
N TRP A 15 0.10 -5.06 -0.70
CA TRP A 15 -0.05 -6.26 0.12
C TRP A 15 1.10 -7.27 -0.14
N GLU A 16 2.07 -6.92 -0.97
CA GLU A 16 3.31 -7.65 -1.27
C GLU A 16 4.39 -7.46 -0.20
N LYS A 17 4.17 -6.61 0.81
CA LYS A 17 5.17 -6.41 1.86
C LYS A 17 4.97 -7.37 3.00
N LYS A 18 5.76 -8.44 2.90
CA LYS A 18 5.81 -9.62 3.76
C LYS A 18 4.45 -10.27 3.89
N LEU A 19 4.31 -11.37 3.16
CA LEU A 19 3.64 -12.55 3.67
C LEU A 19 4.01 -12.72 5.16
N VAL A 20 3.13 -12.26 6.05
CA VAL A 20 3.08 -12.81 7.39
C VAL A 20 2.31 -14.10 7.21
N PHE A 21 3.00 -15.09 6.66
CA PHE A 21 2.68 -16.43 7.12
C PHE A 21 2.77 -16.38 8.63
N PRO A 22 1.92 -17.11 9.35
CA PRO A 22 2.39 -17.66 10.59
C PRO A 22 3.86 -18.09 10.41
N ARG A 23 4.84 -17.32 10.93
CA ARG A 23 6.15 -17.89 11.24
C ARG A 23 5.78 -18.91 12.30
N TRP A 24 5.37 -20.13 11.93
CA TRP A 24 4.92 -21.18 12.85
C TRP A 24 4.66 -20.63 14.26
N PRO A 25 3.53 -19.94 14.53
CA PRO A 25 3.44 -19.00 15.64
C PRO A 25 3.02 -19.78 16.86
N HIS A 26 3.88 -20.70 17.27
CA HIS A 26 4.00 -21.20 18.62
C HIS A 26 5.49 -21.51 18.88
N LEU A 27 6.32 -20.47 18.82
CA LEU A 27 7.63 -20.44 19.48
C LEU A 27 7.80 -19.13 20.27
N GLN A 28 6.73 -18.70 20.95
CA GLN A 28 6.85 -18.09 22.28
C GLN A 28 6.09 -18.97 23.28
N LEU A 29 6.84 -19.40 24.29
CA LEU A 29 6.54 -20.46 25.24
C LEU A 29 5.34 -20.12 26.14
N THR A 30 4.27 -20.92 26.05
CA THR A 30 3.38 -21.19 27.18
C THR A 30 3.10 -22.69 27.25
N ASP A 31 3.24 -23.24 28.46
CA ASP A 31 3.55 -24.66 28.71
C ASP A 31 2.46 -25.69 28.37
N GLU A 32 1.24 -25.29 28.02
CA GLU A 32 0.13 -26.24 27.78
C GLU A 32 -0.20 -26.49 26.30
N ALA A 33 0.01 -25.51 25.41
CA ALA A 33 -0.10 -25.73 23.95
C ALA A 33 1.07 -26.59 23.40
N ASN A 34 2.18 -26.59 24.14
CA ASN A 34 3.37 -27.43 23.96
C ASN A 34 3.10 -28.95 24.02
N GLN A 35 1.91 -29.43 24.40
CA GLN A 35 1.61 -30.86 24.36
C GLN A 35 0.80 -31.30 23.14
N LYS A 36 0.06 -30.40 22.49
CA LYS A 36 -0.85 -30.78 21.39
C LYS A 36 -0.21 -30.64 20.02
N ILE A 37 0.45 -29.53 19.73
CA ILE A 37 1.14 -29.31 18.43
C ILE A 37 2.47 -30.09 18.37
N VAL A 38 3.12 -30.28 19.51
CA VAL A 38 4.30 -31.16 19.66
C VAL A 38 3.97 -32.62 19.37
N SER A 39 2.70 -33.05 19.41
CA SER A 39 2.32 -34.43 19.05
C SER A 39 2.30 -34.66 17.52
N ALA A 40 1.90 -33.66 16.72
CA ALA A 40 1.87 -33.76 15.26
C ALA A 40 3.28 -33.65 14.63
N LEU A 41 4.16 -32.83 15.22
CA LEU A 41 5.56 -32.66 14.81
C LEU A 41 6.55 -33.56 15.58
N SER A 42 6.07 -34.55 16.33
CA SER A 42 6.88 -35.42 17.19
C SER A 42 7.82 -36.39 16.46
N TYR A 43 8.11 -36.20 15.18
CA TYR A 43 9.14 -36.99 14.50
C TYR A 43 10.04 -36.13 13.59
N GLN A 44 11.10 -35.63 14.24
CA GLN A 44 12.48 -35.47 13.72
C GLN A 44 12.91 -34.10 13.16
N ALA A 45 13.84 -33.50 13.93
CA ALA A 45 14.56 -32.23 13.79
C ALA A 45 13.80 -30.96 14.25
N GLU A 46 13.82 -30.71 15.57
CA GLU A 46 13.43 -29.40 16.13
C GLU A 46 14.53 -28.36 15.84
N VAL A 47 14.18 -27.30 15.10
CA VAL A 47 14.79 -25.98 15.27
C VAL A 47 14.16 -25.37 16.52
N LEU A 48 14.93 -25.31 17.61
CA LEU A 48 14.44 -24.90 18.93
C LEU A 48 14.22 -23.39 19.07
N GLU A 49 15.02 -22.57 18.39
CA GLU A 49 14.99 -21.10 18.44
C GLU A 49 15.73 -20.53 17.21
N ASP A 50 15.14 -19.52 16.57
CA ASP A 50 15.77 -18.65 15.56
C ASP A 50 16.21 -17.35 16.24
N HIS A 51 17.53 -17.13 16.34
CA HIS A 51 18.11 -15.92 16.93
C HIS A 51 18.64 -14.93 15.89
N GLY A 52 18.13 -14.99 14.65
CA GLY A 52 18.47 -14.07 13.55
C GLY A 52 19.85 -14.29 12.92
N SER A 53 20.84 -14.76 13.67
CA SER A 53 22.20 -15.08 13.17
C SER A 53 22.59 -16.55 13.31
N ARG A 54 21.78 -17.34 14.03
CA ARG A 54 22.10 -18.72 14.42
C ARG A 54 20.82 -19.55 14.57
N VAL A 55 20.88 -20.82 14.16
CA VAL A 55 19.78 -21.79 14.26
C VAL A 55 20.09 -22.81 15.36
N LYS A 56 19.23 -22.97 16.37
CA LYS A 56 19.40 -23.93 17.47
C LYS A 56 18.73 -25.26 17.13
N LEU A 57 19.44 -26.39 17.26
CA LEU A 57 18.88 -27.73 16.96
C LEU A 57 18.71 -28.58 18.23
N ARG A 58 17.59 -29.29 18.38
CA ARG A 58 17.43 -30.35 19.42
C ARG A 58 17.77 -31.73 18.89
N HIS A 59 18.42 -32.51 19.75
CA HIS A 59 18.57 -33.94 19.62
C HIS A 59 17.29 -34.66 20.09
N GLN A 60 16.75 -35.61 19.31
CA GLN A 60 15.64 -36.46 19.79
C GLN A 60 16.19 -37.66 20.57
N GLU A 61 15.61 -37.95 21.74
CA GLU A 61 15.73 -39.29 22.34
C GLU A 61 14.90 -40.29 21.52
N ARG A 62 15.34 -41.56 21.51
CA ARG A 62 14.76 -42.68 20.75
C ARG A 62 13.23 -42.62 20.71
N SER A 63 12.69 -42.76 19.52
CA SER A 63 11.26 -42.79 19.27
C SER A 63 10.90 -44.12 18.60
N GLU A 64 9.73 -44.69 18.91
CA GLU A 64 9.33 -46.06 18.52
C GLU A 64 9.35 -46.34 17.01
N LYS A 65 9.24 -45.31 16.13
CA LYS A 65 9.36 -45.47 14.67
C LYS A 65 10.81 -45.47 14.14
N PHE A 66 11.79 -44.97 14.90
CA PHE A 66 13.20 -44.91 14.45
C PHE A 66 14.15 -45.33 15.59
N PRO A 67 14.43 -46.64 15.71
CA PRO A 67 15.16 -47.21 16.85
C PRO A 67 16.69 -46.99 16.82
N GLU A 68 17.26 -46.55 15.70
CA GLU A 68 18.70 -46.33 15.55
C GLU A 68 19.11 -44.87 15.80
N PRO A 69 20.26 -44.62 16.47
CA PRO A 69 20.82 -43.28 16.58
C PRO A 69 21.23 -42.81 15.18
N GLN A 70 20.57 -41.78 14.63
CA GLN A 70 20.95 -41.32 13.31
C GLN A 70 22.30 -40.58 13.39
N GLU A 71 23.31 -41.14 12.71
CA GLU A 71 24.64 -40.57 12.68
C GLU A 71 24.63 -39.18 12.06
N GLY A 72 25.27 -38.24 12.75
CA GLY A 72 25.29 -36.85 12.35
C GLY A 72 24.00 -36.15 12.76
N PHE A 73 23.85 -35.79 14.03
CA PHE A 73 23.09 -34.62 14.44
C PHE A 73 24.06 -33.57 14.97
N ALA A 74 23.69 -32.29 14.88
CA ALA A 74 24.39 -31.26 15.63
C ALA A 74 24.32 -31.62 17.12
N ARG A 75 25.35 -31.32 17.91
CA ARG A 75 25.32 -31.56 19.36
C ARG A 75 24.10 -30.85 19.94
N LYS A 76 23.52 -31.38 21.02
CA LYS A 76 22.44 -30.71 21.75
C LYS A 76 22.84 -29.23 22.01
N ASN A 77 22.03 -28.29 21.52
CA ASN A 77 22.28 -26.83 21.57
C ASN A 77 23.41 -26.29 20.68
N GLU A 78 23.84 -27.01 19.66
CA GLU A 78 24.76 -26.48 18.66
C GLU A 78 24.00 -25.47 17.78
N LEU A 79 24.56 -24.27 17.74
CA LEU A 79 24.06 -23.14 16.97
C LEU A 79 24.89 -23.03 15.69
N ILE A 80 24.28 -23.31 14.54
CA ILE A 80 24.97 -23.18 13.25
C ILE A 80 24.72 -21.76 12.73
N PRO A 81 25.78 -20.98 12.41
CA PRO A 81 25.61 -19.72 11.70
C PRO A 81 24.85 -19.96 10.40
N ILE A 82 23.87 -19.11 10.09
CA ILE A 82 22.99 -19.35 8.95
C ILE A 82 23.73 -19.28 7.59
N GLU A 83 24.84 -18.55 7.56
CA GLU A 83 25.78 -18.49 6.43
C GLU A 83 26.43 -19.85 6.15
N ASP A 84 26.66 -20.64 7.20
CA ASP A 84 27.26 -21.98 7.13
C ASP A 84 26.20 -23.10 7.04
N ALA A 85 24.94 -22.80 7.38
CA ALA A 85 23.85 -23.77 7.43
C ALA A 85 23.64 -24.47 6.08
N ASP A 86 23.74 -23.74 4.98
CA ASP A 86 23.61 -24.29 3.63
C ASP A 86 24.71 -25.31 3.30
N ASN A 87 25.98 -24.94 3.53
CA ASN A 87 27.11 -25.86 3.34
C ASN A 87 27.03 -27.09 4.26
N TYR A 88 26.52 -26.90 5.48
CA TYR A 88 26.28 -27.96 6.43
C TYR A 88 25.21 -28.94 5.92
N PHE A 89 24.05 -28.43 5.49
CA PHE A 89 22.95 -29.25 5.00
C PHE A 89 23.26 -29.88 3.63
N ILE A 90 24.00 -29.22 2.75
CA ILE A 90 24.50 -29.83 1.49
C ILE A 90 25.39 -31.03 1.78
N ARG A 91 26.30 -30.94 2.76
CA ARG A 91 27.15 -32.08 3.16
C ARG A 91 26.31 -33.22 3.72
N ARG A 92 25.26 -32.91 4.48
CA ARG A 92 24.31 -33.91 5.01
C ARG A 92 23.52 -34.58 3.91
N LEU A 93 22.97 -33.81 2.97
CA LEU A 93 22.25 -34.32 1.81
C LEU A 93 23.10 -35.29 0.99
N ARG A 94 24.42 -35.05 0.86
CA ARG A 94 25.33 -36.00 0.19
C ARG A 94 25.49 -37.33 0.94
N ASN A 95 25.46 -37.29 2.27
CA ASN A 95 25.68 -38.48 3.10
C ASN A 95 24.38 -39.26 3.38
N ALA A 96 23.24 -38.57 3.44
CA ALA A 96 21.94 -39.15 3.78
C ALA A 96 20.80 -38.54 2.93
N PRO A 97 20.82 -38.70 1.60
CA PRO A 97 19.81 -38.12 0.70
C PRO A 97 18.43 -38.78 0.84
N HIS A 98 18.35 -39.97 1.45
CA HIS A 98 17.12 -40.72 1.67
C HIS A 98 16.34 -40.26 2.91
N GLN A 99 16.90 -39.32 3.69
CA GLN A 99 16.26 -38.79 4.90
C GLN A 99 15.48 -37.50 4.54
N PRO A 100 14.14 -37.48 4.67
CA PRO A 100 13.32 -36.32 4.29
C PRO A 100 13.69 -35.04 5.05
N TRP A 101 14.03 -35.16 6.35
CA TRP A 101 14.36 -34.02 7.20
C TRP A 101 15.59 -33.25 6.71
N CYS A 102 16.55 -33.92 6.05
CA CYS A 102 17.72 -33.25 5.48
C CYS A 102 17.31 -32.23 4.41
N TRP A 103 16.34 -32.58 3.59
CA TRP A 103 15.78 -31.72 2.55
C TRP A 103 14.95 -30.59 3.14
N ILE A 104 14.12 -30.88 4.15
CA ILE A 104 13.33 -29.87 4.86
C ILE A 104 14.26 -28.83 5.51
N CYS A 105 15.29 -29.23 6.24
CA CYS A 105 16.21 -28.27 6.87
C CYS A 105 17.02 -27.46 5.84
N HIS A 106 17.43 -28.08 4.72
CA HIS A 106 18.09 -27.35 3.63
C HIS A 106 17.14 -26.33 2.98
N SER A 107 15.85 -26.68 2.83
CA SER A 107 14.84 -25.74 2.33
C SER A 107 14.70 -24.53 3.25
N MET A 108 14.69 -24.71 4.58
CA MET A 108 14.62 -23.60 5.54
C MET A 108 15.82 -22.66 5.42
N ALA A 109 17.03 -23.20 5.23
CA ALA A 109 18.23 -22.41 4.97
C ALA A 109 18.12 -21.63 3.64
N SER A 110 17.55 -22.24 2.62
CA SER A 110 17.29 -21.61 1.31
C SER A 110 16.25 -20.49 1.43
N VAL A 111 15.16 -20.69 2.18
CA VAL A 111 14.14 -19.67 2.47
C VAL A 111 14.75 -18.48 3.19
N HIS A 112 15.64 -18.68 4.16
CA HIS A 112 16.33 -17.58 4.83
C HIS A 112 17.17 -16.73 3.87
N ARG A 113 17.77 -17.37 2.86
CA ARG A 113 18.49 -16.68 1.77
C ARG A 113 17.56 -16.12 0.68
N LYS A 114 16.25 -16.30 0.83
CA LYS A 114 15.20 -15.96 -0.13
C LYS A 114 15.33 -16.70 -1.46
N ASP A 115 15.97 -17.87 -1.45
CA ASP A 115 16.02 -18.80 -2.57
C ASP A 115 14.83 -19.76 -2.50
N TYR A 116 13.65 -19.21 -2.80
CA TYR A 116 12.39 -19.96 -2.72
C TYR A 116 12.31 -21.08 -3.77
N GLN A 117 12.95 -20.88 -4.93
CA GLN A 117 13.00 -21.92 -5.97
C GLN A 117 13.76 -23.15 -5.48
N ARG A 118 14.92 -22.94 -4.83
CA ARG A 118 15.67 -24.04 -4.22
C ARG A 118 14.87 -24.70 -3.11
N ALA A 119 14.25 -23.91 -2.23
CA ALA A 119 13.41 -24.44 -1.16
C ALA A 119 12.29 -25.33 -1.68
N ILE A 120 11.58 -24.92 -2.74
CA ILE A 120 10.53 -25.72 -3.39
C ILE A 120 11.06 -27.03 -3.93
N LEU A 121 12.24 -27.02 -4.57
CA LEU A 121 12.86 -28.25 -5.09
C LEU A 121 13.18 -29.22 -3.96
N ASP A 122 13.79 -28.72 -2.87
CA ASP A 122 14.12 -29.56 -1.72
C ASP A 122 12.86 -30.09 -1.02
N LEU A 123 11.82 -29.27 -0.85
CA LEU A 123 10.55 -29.71 -0.28
C LEU A 123 9.85 -30.75 -1.17
N SER A 124 9.98 -30.63 -2.49
CA SER A 124 9.47 -31.65 -3.41
C SER A 124 10.21 -32.97 -3.25
N GLN A 125 11.55 -32.94 -3.10
CA GLN A 125 12.33 -34.14 -2.79
C GLN A 125 11.95 -34.73 -1.41
N ALA A 126 11.66 -33.88 -0.42
CA ALA A 126 11.17 -34.34 0.87
C ALA A 126 9.83 -35.08 0.75
N LEU A 127 8.88 -34.53 -0.03
CA LEU A 127 7.56 -35.10 -0.26
C LEU A 127 7.60 -36.41 -1.06
N ASP A 128 8.55 -36.57 -1.98
CA ASP A 128 8.78 -37.85 -2.69
C ASP A 128 9.20 -38.98 -1.72
N LEU A 129 9.88 -38.64 -0.62
CA LEU A 129 10.35 -39.59 0.39
C LEU A 129 9.36 -39.78 1.53
N PHE A 130 8.66 -38.72 1.91
CA PHE A 130 7.76 -38.67 3.05
C PHE A 130 6.63 -37.68 2.78
N ASP A 131 5.48 -38.23 2.46
CA ASP A 131 4.31 -37.45 2.08
C ASP A 131 3.55 -36.93 3.32
N GLU A 132 3.78 -35.67 3.66
CA GLU A 132 3.28 -35.05 4.90
C GLU A 132 2.58 -33.71 4.63
N PRO A 133 1.37 -33.48 5.16
CA PRO A 133 0.59 -32.25 4.94
C PRO A 133 1.30 -30.96 5.37
N SER A 134 2.04 -30.99 6.47
CA SER A 134 2.81 -29.83 6.96
C SER A 134 3.93 -29.43 6.00
N VAL A 135 4.54 -30.40 5.30
CA VAL A 135 5.57 -30.15 4.29
C VAL A 135 4.95 -29.61 3.01
N ARG A 136 3.74 -30.08 2.63
CA ARG A 136 2.97 -29.50 1.52
C ARG A 136 2.63 -28.04 1.78
N ASP A 137 2.06 -27.73 2.95
CA ASP A 137 1.72 -26.35 3.31
C ASP A 137 2.97 -25.46 3.31
N TYR A 138 4.08 -25.94 3.88
CA TYR A 138 5.33 -25.19 3.84
C TYR A 138 5.85 -24.96 2.41
N ARG A 139 5.62 -25.90 1.48
CA ARG A 139 5.91 -25.71 0.05
C ARG A 139 4.93 -24.74 -0.61
N ALA A 140 3.65 -24.79 -0.25
CA ALA A 140 2.64 -23.83 -0.67
C ALA A 140 3.04 -22.41 -0.30
N GLU A 141 3.53 -22.20 0.92
CA GLU A 141 4.06 -20.89 1.35
C GLU A 141 5.16 -20.39 0.42
N GLN A 142 6.07 -21.27 -0.03
CA GLN A 142 7.15 -20.88 -0.94
C GLN A 142 6.63 -20.58 -2.35
N TYR A 143 5.64 -21.34 -2.85
CA TYR A 143 4.95 -21.02 -4.10
C TYR A 143 4.30 -19.64 -4.04
N MET A 144 3.68 -19.28 -2.91
CA MET A 144 3.09 -17.95 -2.71
C MET A 144 4.15 -16.84 -2.72
N GLN A 145 5.37 -17.06 -2.19
CA GLN A 145 6.49 -16.10 -2.32
C GLN A 145 6.88 -15.86 -3.78
N LEU A 146 6.76 -16.88 -4.64
CA LEU A 146 6.98 -16.79 -6.09
C LEU A 146 5.72 -16.35 -6.86
N LYS A 147 4.63 -16.02 -6.18
CA LYS A 147 3.31 -15.68 -6.76
C LYS A 147 2.70 -16.82 -7.61
N GLU A 148 3.14 -18.06 -7.40
CA GLU A 148 2.62 -19.27 -8.04
C GLU A 148 1.39 -19.81 -7.29
N TYR A 149 0.37 -18.98 -7.13
CA TYR A 149 -0.78 -19.27 -6.24
C TYR A 149 -1.55 -20.54 -6.61
N ASN A 150 -1.65 -20.89 -7.90
CA ASN A 150 -2.34 -22.12 -8.32
C ASN A 150 -1.63 -23.39 -7.81
N ARG A 151 -0.29 -23.42 -7.79
CA ARG A 151 0.46 -24.55 -7.23
C ARG A 151 0.37 -24.59 -5.71
N ALA A 152 0.37 -23.43 -5.07
CA ALA A 152 0.12 -23.34 -3.64
C ALA A 152 -1.27 -23.89 -3.27
N LEU A 153 -2.30 -23.59 -4.07
CA LEU A 153 -3.65 -24.13 -3.87
C LEU A 153 -3.67 -25.66 -3.94
N GLU A 154 -2.98 -26.28 -4.92
CA GLU A 154 -2.90 -27.75 -5.03
C GLU A 154 -2.32 -28.38 -3.76
N ASP A 155 -1.26 -27.79 -3.21
CA ASP A 155 -0.64 -28.25 -1.96
C ASP A 155 -1.54 -28.05 -0.74
N CYS A 156 -2.20 -26.90 -0.63
CA CYS A 156 -3.15 -26.63 0.46
C CYS A 156 -4.38 -27.57 0.38
N GLU A 157 -4.92 -27.83 -0.81
CA GLU A 157 -6.04 -28.76 -1.00
C GLU A 157 -5.68 -30.18 -0.60
N ALA A 158 -4.49 -30.64 -0.99
CA ALA A 158 -3.98 -31.95 -0.57
C ALA A 158 -3.73 -32.02 0.95
N ALA A 159 -3.23 -30.94 1.56
CA ALA A 159 -3.04 -30.87 3.01
C ALA A 159 -4.38 -30.92 3.78
N ILE A 160 -5.39 -30.16 3.33
CA ILE A 160 -6.75 -30.16 3.90
C ILE A 160 -7.40 -31.54 3.75
N ALA A 161 -7.24 -32.19 2.60
CA ALA A 161 -7.81 -33.52 2.36
C ALA A 161 -7.26 -34.59 3.33
N PHE A 162 -6.01 -34.43 3.77
CA PHE A 162 -5.38 -35.33 4.73
C PHE A 162 -5.72 -34.97 6.19
N SER A 163 -5.70 -33.68 6.52
CA SER A 163 -5.91 -33.15 7.88
C SER A 163 -6.92 -31.99 7.87
N PRO A 164 -8.23 -32.26 7.78
CA PRO A 164 -9.26 -31.23 7.62
C PRO A 164 -9.56 -30.43 8.89
N GLU A 165 -9.03 -30.84 10.05
CA GLU A 165 -9.25 -30.20 11.36
C GLU A 165 -8.14 -29.20 11.70
N GLU A 166 -7.26 -28.88 10.76
CA GLU A 166 -6.14 -27.96 10.97
C GLU A 166 -6.44 -26.59 10.35
N PRO A 167 -6.58 -25.51 11.16
CA PRO A 167 -7.05 -24.21 10.68
C PRO A 167 -6.06 -23.49 9.77
N PHE A 168 -4.76 -23.78 9.92
CA PHE A 168 -3.69 -23.14 9.15
C PHE A 168 -3.75 -23.46 7.65
N TYR A 169 -4.15 -24.67 7.25
CA TYR A 169 -4.27 -25.01 5.83
C TYR A 169 -5.38 -24.21 5.14
N TYR A 170 -6.51 -23.99 5.82
CA TYR A 170 -7.57 -23.13 5.31
C TYR A 170 -7.10 -21.68 5.22
N HIS A 171 -6.36 -21.17 6.20
CA HIS A 171 -5.76 -19.84 6.10
C HIS A 171 -4.79 -19.70 4.92
N SER A 172 -3.88 -20.66 4.71
CA SER A 172 -2.95 -20.68 3.58
C SER A 172 -3.69 -20.70 2.23
N ARG A 173 -4.77 -21.50 2.13
CA ARG A 173 -5.62 -21.56 0.94
C ARG A 173 -6.44 -20.28 0.74
N GLY A 174 -7.02 -19.74 1.81
CA GLY A 174 -7.78 -18.50 1.81
C GLY A 174 -6.93 -17.32 1.38
N PHE A 175 -5.66 -17.27 1.81
CA PHE A 175 -4.68 -16.30 1.33
C PHE A 175 -4.46 -16.41 -0.19
N CYS A 176 -4.29 -17.63 -0.71
CA CYS A 176 -4.18 -17.83 -2.16
C CYS A 176 -5.42 -17.32 -2.90
N TRP A 177 -6.62 -17.64 -2.39
CA TRP A 177 -7.87 -17.15 -2.98
C TRP A 177 -7.96 -15.63 -2.98
N MET A 178 -7.57 -14.98 -1.89
CA MET A 178 -7.50 -13.52 -1.80
C MET A 178 -6.58 -12.95 -2.89
N LYS A 179 -5.38 -13.51 -3.07
CA LYS A 179 -4.43 -13.05 -4.10
C LYS A 179 -4.93 -13.29 -5.52
N LEU A 180 -5.75 -14.33 -5.73
CA LEU A 180 -6.46 -14.59 -6.98
C LEU A 180 -7.77 -13.80 -7.13
N LYS A 181 -8.07 -12.87 -6.20
CA LYS A 181 -9.29 -12.05 -6.14
C LYS A 181 -10.58 -12.86 -6.07
N GLN A 182 -10.51 -14.11 -5.59
CA GLN A 182 -11.65 -14.97 -5.33
C GLN A 182 -12.13 -14.76 -3.88
N PHE A 183 -12.62 -13.57 -3.58
CA PHE A 183 -12.90 -13.14 -2.21
C PHE A 183 -13.93 -14.03 -1.49
N ASP A 184 -14.97 -14.49 -2.19
CA ASP A 184 -15.99 -15.39 -1.59
C ASP A 184 -15.39 -16.69 -1.05
N LYS A 185 -14.46 -17.29 -1.79
CA LYS A 185 -13.75 -18.51 -1.36
C LYS A 185 -12.81 -18.22 -0.20
N ALA A 186 -12.13 -17.07 -0.22
CA ALA A 186 -11.26 -16.66 0.87
C ALA A 186 -12.05 -16.45 2.17
N PHE A 187 -13.24 -15.83 2.12
CA PHE A 187 -14.12 -15.69 3.27
C PHE A 187 -14.57 -17.04 3.83
N GLN A 188 -14.97 -17.98 2.96
CA GLN A 188 -15.34 -19.34 3.39
C GLN A 188 -14.18 -20.03 4.12
N ASP A 189 -12.95 -19.92 3.61
CA ASP A 189 -11.78 -20.50 4.26
C ASP A 189 -11.45 -19.83 5.61
N CYS A 190 -11.62 -18.51 5.73
CA CYS A 190 -11.51 -17.81 7.03
C CYS A 190 -12.57 -18.31 8.01
N GLU A 191 -13.83 -18.45 7.58
CA GLU A 191 -14.91 -18.95 8.42
C GLU A 191 -14.68 -20.40 8.87
N GLN A 192 -14.19 -21.26 7.98
CA GLN A 192 -13.81 -22.64 8.33
C GLN A 192 -12.66 -22.66 9.35
N ALA A 193 -11.60 -21.87 9.14
CA ALA A 193 -10.49 -21.78 10.10
C ALA A 193 -10.95 -21.32 11.49
N ILE A 194 -11.83 -20.31 11.56
CA ILE A 194 -12.43 -19.80 12.80
C ILE A 194 -13.37 -20.83 13.45
N GLN A 195 -14.10 -21.60 12.65
CA GLN A 195 -14.99 -22.65 13.15
C GLN A 195 -14.21 -23.81 13.78
N ILE A 196 -13.06 -24.16 13.18
CA ILE A 196 -12.14 -25.19 13.70
C ILE A 196 -11.47 -24.70 14.98
N ASP A 197 -10.94 -23.48 14.97
CA ASP A 197 -10.32 -22.85 16.15
C ASP A 197 -10.64 -21.36 16.22
N SER A 198 -11.54 -21.00 17.14
CA SER A 198 -11.95 -19.60 17.36
C SER A 198 -10.84 -18.72 17.94
N SER A 199 -9.75 -19.32 18.44
CA SER A 199 -8.57 -18.60 18.93
C SER A 199 -7.48 -18.42 17.88
N PHE A 200 -7.68 -18.95 16.66
CA PHE A 200 -6.74 -18.83 15.56
C PHE A 200 -6.76 -17.42 14.96
N TYR A 201 -6.03 -16.50 15.60
CA TYR A 201 -5.95 -15.09 15.21
C TYR A 201 -5.58 -14.83 13.73
N PRO A 202 -4.77 -15.66 13.02
CA PRO A 202 -4.44 -15.38 11.61
C PRO A 202 -5.66 -15.37 10.69
N ALA A 203 -6.70 -16.16 10.99
CA ALA A 203 -7.93 -16.13 10.20
C ALA A 203 -8.68 -14.79 10.32
N TYR A 204 -8.63 -14.16 11.50
CA TYR A 204 -9.19 -12.82 11.70
C TYR A 204 -8.36 -11.74 10.99
N LEU A 205 -7.02 -11.85 11.00
CA LEU A 205 -6.18 -10.95 10.22
C LEU A 205 -6.50 -11.03 8.71
N LEU A 206 -6.57 -12.25 8.17
CA LEU A 206 -6.89 -12.47 6.76
C LEU A 206 -8.30 -11.98 6.41
N ARG A 207 -9.29 -12.19 7.29
CA ARG A 207 -10.65 -11.69 7.08
C ARG A 207 -10.72 -10.15 7.17
N GLY A 208 -9.94 -9.54 8.05
CA GLY A 208 -9.74 -8.10 8.09
C GLY A 208 -9.15 -7.57 6.77
N ASP A 209 -8.15 -8.24 6.21
CA ASP A 209 -7.56 -7.88 4.91
C ASP A 209 -8.59 -8.01 3.77
N LEU A 210 -9.47 -9.02 3.81
CA LEU A 210 -10.57 -9.15 2.85
C LEU A 210 -11.56 -7.99 2.98
N TYR A 211 -11.93 -7.59 4.19
CA TYR A 211 -12.79 -6.42 4.42
C TYR A 211 -12.14 -5.12 3.94
N MET A 212 -10.82 -4.97 4.09
CA MET A 212 -10.09 -3.84 3.52
C MET A 212 -10.21 -3.80 1.99
N ASN A 213 -10.10 -4.94 1.31
CA ASN A 213 -10.26 -5.02 -0.15
C ASN A 213 -11.69 -4.69 -0.59
N LEU A 214 -12.69 -5.01 0.24
CA LEU A 214 -14.10 -4.64 0.03
C LEU A 214 -14.44 -3.20 0.48
N LYS A 215 -13.47 -2.46 1.02
CA LYS A 215 -13.65 -1.11 1.59
C LYS A 215 -14.59 -1.07 2.81
N GLU A 216 -14.79 -2.20 3.48
CA GLU A 216 -15.58 -2.33 4.70
C GLU A 216 -14.68 -2.10 5.93
N TYR A 217 -14.15 -0.89 6.06
CA TYR A 217 -13.05 -0.58 6.97
C TYR A 217 -13.42 -0.77 8.45
N GLU A 218 -14.67 -0.50 8.86
CA GLU A 218 -15.13 -0.74 10.23
C GLU A 218 -15.04 -2.23 10.61
N LYS A 219 -15.47 -3.13 9.72
CA LYS A 219 -15.37 -4.58 9.95
C LYS A 219 -13.92 -5.04 9.97
N ALA A 220 -13.06 -4.45 9.13
CA ALA A 220 -11.63 -4.71 9.20
C ALA A 220 -11.05 -4.32 10.57
N VAL A 221 -11.40 -3.15 11.10
CA VAL A 221 -10.99 -2.71 12.45
C VAL A 221 -11.48 -3.68 13.54
N GLU A 222 -12.71 -4.18 13.45
CA GLU A 222 -13.25 -5.18 14.38
C GLU A 222 -12.42 -6.47 14.38
N ASP A 223 -12.16 -7.03 13.20
CA ASP A 223 -11.38 -8.27 13.05
C ASP A 223 -9.92 -8.11 13.49
N TYR A 224 -9.25 -7.03 13.09
CA TYR A 224 -7.89 -6.76 13.55
C TYR A 224 -7.84 -6.54 15.06
N SER A 225 -8.83 -5.86 15.63
CA SER A 225 -8.92 -5.68 17.09
C SER A 225 -9.07 -7.01 17.79
N TYR A 226 -9.93 -7.89 17.29
CA TYR A 226 -10.12 -9.22 17.86
C TYR A 226 -8.84 -10.05 17.77
N ALA A 227 -8.15 -10.05 16.63
CA ALA A 227 -6.85 -10.70 16.49
C ALA A 227 -5.83 -10.20 17.54
N ILE A 228 -5.77 -8.88 17.77
CA ILE A 228 -4.88 -8.28 18.79
C ILE A 228 -5.29 -8.71 20.21
N THR A 229 -6.58 -8.90 20.48
CA THR A 229 -7.02 -9.44 21.80
C THR A 229 -6.60 -10.88 22.02
N LEU A 230 -6.53 -11.68 20.95
CA LEU A 230 -6.11 -13.08 21.00
C LEU A 230 -4.58 -13.18 21.15
N GLU A 231 -3.83 -12.38 20.41
CA GLU A 231 -2.37 -12.30 20.52
C GLU A 231 -1.90 -10.83 20.51
N SER A 232 -1.49 -10.33 21.67
CA SER A 232 -1.14 -8.91 21.85
C SER A 232 0.21 -8.51 21.28
N LYS A 233 1.05 -9.46 20.83
CA LYS A 233 2.36 -9.17 20.23
C LYS A 233 2.39 -9.23 18.70
N ILE A 234 1.22 -9.26 18.03
CA ILE A 234 1.17 -9.23 16.57
C ILE A 234 1.42 -7.83 16.00
N VAL A 235 2.66 -7.55 15.61
CA VAL A 235 3.03 -6.28 14.95
C VAL A 235 2.13 -5.99 13.74
N SER A 236 1.79 -7.03 12.96
CA SER A 236 0.93 -6.90 11.78
C SER A 236 -0.51 -6.52 12.08
N GLY A 237 -1.07 -6.96 13.20
CA GLY A 237 -2.42 -6.55 13.59
C GLY A 237 -2.50 -5.04 13.84
N TYR A 238 -1.49 -4.48 14.50
CA TYR A 238 -1.45 -3.04 14.81
C TYR A 238 -1.31 -2.18 13.54
N TYR A 239 -0.33 -2.45 12.66
CA TYR A 239 -0.20 -1.62 11.45
C TYR A 239 -1.35 -1.82 10.46
N SER A 240 -1.96 -3.02 10.40
CA SER A 240 -3.11 -3.28 9.53
C SER A 240 -4.36 -2.57 10.04
N ARG A 241 -4.57 -2.55 11.38
CA ARG A 241 -5.61 -1.75 12.01
C ARG A 241 -5.37 -0.25 11.83
N ALA A 242 -4.13 0.21 11.95
CA ALA A 242 -3.77 1.61 11.66
C ALA A 242 -4.13 1.99 10.22
N SER A 243 -3.87 1.12 9.24
CA SER A 243 -4.30 1.31 7.85
C SER A 243 -5.81 1.50 7.73
N ALA A 244 -6.60 0.60 8.32
CA ALA A 244 -8.06 0.70 8.34
C ALA A 244 -8.56 1.99 9.01
N LEU A 245 -7.96 2.36 10.16
CA LEU A 245 -8.28 3.57 10.90
C LEU A 245 -7.95 4.85 10.11
N ILE A 246 -6.88 4.86 9.31
CA ILE A 246 -6.59 5.96 8.37
C ILE A 246 -7.75 6.12 7.38
N PHE A 247 -8.24 5.03 6.79
CA PHE A 247 -9.40 5.09 5.89
C PHE A 247 -10.67 5.60 6.58
N LEU A 248 -10.81 5.38 7.89
CA LEU A 248 -11.89 5.91 8.73
C LEU A 248 -11.66 7.33 9.27
N ASP A 249 -10.54 7.97 8.96
CA ASP A 249 -10.14 9.29 9.51
C ASP A 249 -9.91 9.31 11.03
N ARG A 250 -9.67 8.14 11.63
CA ARG A 250 -9.37 7.98 13.06
C ARG A 250 -7.86 8.04 13.29
N LEU A 251 -7.26 9.18 12.95
CA LEU A 251 -5.80 9.34 12.83
C LEU A 251 -5.05 9.19 14.15
N GLU A 252 -5.63 9.65 15.26
CA GLU A 252 -5.02 9.54 16.59
C GLU A 252 -4.91 8.07 17.03
N GLU A 253 -5.97 7.29 16.81
CA GLU A 253 -5.98 5.85 17.11
C GLU A 253 -5.01 5.09 16.21
N ALA A 254 -4.96 5.44 14.92
CA ALA A 254 -4.00 4.87 13.97
C ALA A 254 -2.56 5.15 14.39
N LEU A 255 -2.27 6.35 14.91
CA LEU A 255 -0.94 6.74 15.36
C LEU A 255 -0.52 5.96 16.60
N GLN A 256 -1.44 5.75 17.54
CA GLN A 256 -1.21 4.91 18.71
C GLN A 256 -0.83 3.48 18.30
N ASP A 257 -1.56 2.90 17.35
CA ASP A 257 -1.25 1.57 16.82
C ASP A 257 0.11 1.50 16.15
N CYS A 258 0.48 2.51 15.36
CA CYS A 258 1.81 2.56 14.74
C CYS A 258 2.92 2.63 15.79
N HIS A 259 2.75 3.40 16.87
CA HIS A 259 3.71 3.46 17.97
C HIS A 259 3.85 2.11 18.69
N LEU A 260 2.73 1.44 18.99
CA LEU A 260 2.75 0.09 19.58
C LEU A 260 3.44 -0.91 18.66
N ALA A 261 3.19 -0.86 17.35
CA ALA A 261 3.85 -1.72 16.38
C ALA A 261 5.37 -1.49 16.35
N ILE A 262 5.83 -0.23 16.45
CA ILE A 262 7.25 0.13 16.52
C ILE A 262 7.89 -0.33 17.85
N GLU A 263 7.17 -0.22 18.97
CA GLU A 263 7.63 -0.72 20.26
C GLU A 263 7.82 -2.24 20.26
N LEU A 264 6.92 -2.97 19.60
CA LEU A 264 6.99 -4.43 19.47
C LEU A 264 8.10 -4.88 18.50
N ASP A 265 8.24 -4.22 17.34
CA ASP A 265 9.34 -4.46 16.40
C ASP A 265 9.87 -3.16 15.76
N PRO A 266 11.00 -2.62 16.26
CA PRO A 266 11.63 -1.43 15.72
C PRO A 266 12.22 -1.58 14.31
N ASN A 267 12.24 -2.79 13.75
CA ASN A 267 12.73 -3.07 12.40
C ASN A 267 11.60 -3.32 11.39
N GLU A 268 10.34 -3.22 11.81
CA GLU A 268 9.22 -3.36 10.88
C GLU A 268 9.00 -2.08 10.09
N SER A 269 9.31 -2.15 8.79
CA SER A 269 9.22 -1.02 7.86
C SER A 269 7.81 -0.48 7.70
N ALA A 270 6.78 -1.35 7.72
CA ALA A 270 5.39 -0.96 7.50
C ALA A 270 4.89 0.00 8.59
N SER A 271 5.27 -0.22 9.84
CA SER A 271 4.88 0.64 10.97
C SER A 271 5.35 2.09 10.78
N TYR A 272 6.60 2.28 10.31
CA TYR A 272 7.11 3.61 10.00
C TYR A 272 6.46 4.24 8.76
N PHE A 273 6.10 3.42 7.75
CA PHE A 273 5.37 3.90 6.58
C PHE A 273 4.00 4.47 6.98
N TYR A 274 3.23 3.74 7.80
CA TYR A 274 1.93 4.20 8.26
C TYR A 274 2.03 5.43 9.19
N CYS A 275 3.05 5.50 10.08
CA CYS A 275 3.36 6.74 10.79
C CYS A 275 3.57 7.92 9.82
N GLY A 276 4.40 7.73 8.79
CA GLY A 276 4.68 8.75 7.78
C GLY A 276 3.41 9.23 7.07
N ARG A 277 2.50 8.30 6.76
CA ARG A 277 1.20 8.60 6.16
C ARG A 277 0.32 9.41 7.10
N ILE A 278 0.23 9.03 8.36
CA ILE A 278 -0.55 9.76 9.36
C ILE A 278 -0.02 11.18 9.55
N PHE A 279 1.30 11.34 9.72
CA PHE A 279 1.92 12.66 9.84
C PHE A 279 1.70 13.51 8.59
N SER A 280 1.77 12.91 7.40
CA SER A 280 1.50 13.62 6.16
C SER A 280 0.05 14.10 6.06
N LEU A 281 -0.92 13.27 6.46
CA LEU A 281 -2.33 13.65 6.56
C LEU A 281 -2.57 14.77 7.58
N GLN A 282 -1.82 14.76 8.69
CA GLN A 282 -1.83 15.82 9.71
C GLN A 282 -1.03 17.07 9.33
N HIS A 283 -0.46 17.13 8.12
CA HIS A 283 0.42 18.21 7.64
C HIS A 283 1.75 18.37 8.42
N ASN A 284 2.13 17.38 9.23
CA ASN A 284 3.40 17.31 9.94
C ASN A 284 4.50 16.78 8.99
N GLN A 285 4.88 17.61 8.01
CA GLN A 285 5.77 17.20 6.90
C GLN A 285 7.16 16.73 7.36
N ALA A 286 7.72 17.31 8.43
CA ALA A 286 9.06 16.97 8.90
C ALA A 286 9.09 15.54 9.48
N GLU A 287 8.12 15.24 10.35
CA GLU A 287 7.90 13.93 10.96
C GLU A 287 7.54 12.88 9.90
N ALA A 288 6.72 13.25 8.91
CA ALA A 288 6.41 12.39 7.78
C ALA A 288 7.67 11.99 6.99
N ILE A 289 8.53 12.96 6.65
CA ILE A 289 9.80 12.69 5.95
C ILE A 289 10.71 11.80 6.79
N GLU A 290 10.80 12.00 8.10
CA GLU A 290 11.62 11.18 8.99
C GLU A 290 11.12 9.72 9.00
N ALA A 291 9.82 9.54 9.20
CA ALA A 291 9.17 8.23 9.26
C ALA A 291 9.32 7.48 7.93
N TYR A 292 9.01 8.11 6.79
CA TYR A 292 9.23 7.51 5.47
C TYR A 292 10.71 7.22 5.21
N SER A 293 11.62 8.08 5.66
CA SER A 293 13.06 7.82 5.52
C SER A 293 13.51 6.61 6.33
N LYS A 294 12.91 6.36 7.49
CA LYS A 294 13.16 5.16 8.28
C LYS A 294 12.58 3.92 7.59
N ALA A 295 11.35 4.00 7.09
CA ALA A 295 10.71 2.92 6.34
C ALA A 295 11.56 2.48 5.13
N VAL A 296 11.97 3.44 4.29
CA VAL A 296 12.78 3.18 3.08
C VAL A 296 14.20 2.67 3.41
N ARG A 297 14.75 3.00 4.58
CA ARG A 297 16.03 2.43 5.05
C ARG A 297 15.87 0.97 5.48
N LEU A 298 14.78 0.65 6.16
CA LEU A 298 14.48 -0.71 6.63
C LEU A 298 14.07 -1.63 5.48
N ASP A 299 13.30 -1.11 4.52
CA ASP A 299 12.97 -1.78 3.26
C ASP A 299 13.37 -0.92 2.05
N PRO A 300 14.58 -1.16 1.50
CA PRO A 300 15.01 -0.49 0.28
C PRO A 300 14.19 -0.83 -0.96
N LYS A 301 13.23 -1.75 -0.93
CA LYS A 301 12.30 -1.99 -2.04
C LYS A 301 10.95 -1.28 -1.86
N ASP A 302 10.80 -0.49 -0.79
CA ASP A 302 9.61 0.30 -0.54
C ASP A 302 9.41 1.40 -1.61
N GLN A 303 8.50 1.16 -2.55
CA GLN A 303 8.12 2.16 -3.55
C GLN A 303 7.18 3.21 -2.97
N CYS A 304 6.15 2.81 -2.21
CA CYS A 304 5.14 3.72 -1.67
C CYS A 304 5.75 4.75 -0.71
N GLY A 305 6.63 4.34 0.20
CA GLY A 305 7.34 5.25 1.10
C GLY A 305 8.24 6.25 0.37
N ARG A 306 8.80 5.86 -0.78
CA ARG A 306 9.56 6.78 -1.64
C ARG A 306 8.66 7.74 -2.41
N LEU A 307 7.58 7.25 -3.01
CA LEU A 307 6.60 8.08 -3.71
C LEU A 307 6.08 9.16 -2.76
N ASN A 308 5.61 8.77 -1.57
CA ASN A 308 5.04 9.71 -0.60
C ASN A 308 6.07 10.71 -0.08
N ARG A 309 7.31 10.28 0.18
CA ARG A 309 8.38 11.20 0.57
C ARG A 309 8.77 12.14 -0.57
N GLY A 310 8.81 11.64 -1.80
CA GLY A 310 9.07 12.41 -3.02
C GLY A 310 8.01 13.48 -3.26
N ILE A 311 6.74 13.16 -3.02
CA ILE A 311 5.62 14.13 -3.07
C ILE A 311 5.84 15.24 -2.04
N ILE A 312 6.16 14.92 -0.78
CA ILE A 312 6.46 15.96 0.24
C ILE A 312 7.68 16.80 -0.15
N TYR A 313 8.72 16.19 -0.73
CA TYR A 313 9.86 16.96 -1.25
C TYR A 313 9.46 17.87 -2.42
N LEU A 314 8.54 17.43 -3.27
CA LEU A 314 8.01 18.23 -4.36
C LEU A 314 7.20 19.43 -3.85
N GLU A 315 6.33 19.23 -2.86
CA GLU A 315 5.61 20.29 -2.14
C GLU A 315 6.58 21.34 -1.58
N GLN A 316 7.71 20.89 -1.02
CA GLN A 316 8.75 21.75 -0.46
C GLN A 316 9.67 22.36 -1.52
N SER A 317 9.39 22.19 -2.82
CA SER A 317 10.24 22.60 -3.94
C SER A 317 11.67 22.03 -3.89
N LYS A 318 11.89 20.94 -3.15
CA LYS A 318 13.16 20.20 -3.06
C LYS A 318 13.28 19.23 -4.24
N PHE A 319 13.23 19.77 -5.45
CA PHE A 319 13.14 18.99 -6.70
C PHE A 319 14.23 17.92 -6.84
N HIS A 320 15.46 18.20 -6.42
CA HIS A 320 16.56 17.23 -6.49
C HIS A 320 16.33 15.97 -5.63
N LEU A 321 15.64 16.10 -4.48
CA LEU A 321 15.31 14.96 -3.62
C LEU A 321 14.11 14.20 -4.17
N ALA A 322 13.08 14.91 -4.63
CA ALA A 322 11.89 14.31 -5.26
C ALA A 322 12.27 13.49 -6.50
N LEU A 323 13.09 14.08 -7.39
CA LEU A 323 13.60 13.42 -8.60
C LEU A 323 14.33 12.11 -8.26
N LYS A 324 15.17 12.13 -7.22
CA LYS A 324 15.90 10.95 -6.74
C LYS A 324 14.96 9.84 -6.26
N ASP A 325 13.92 10.20 -5.50
CA ASP A 325 12.95 9.23 -5.00
C ASP A 325 12.11 8.63 -6.12
N PHE A 326 11.59 9.44 -7.05
CA PHE A 326 10.81 8.95 -8.18
C PHE A 326 11.61 8.07 -9.13
N HIS A 327 12.86 8.43 -9.46
CA HIS A 327 13.72 7.55 -10.26
C HIS A 327 14.02 6.24 -9.56
N ARG A 328 14.21 6.24 -8.23
CA ARG A 328 14.45 5.01 -7.48
C ARG A 328 13.22 4.08 -7.49
N VAL A 329 12.01 4.63 -7.60
CA VAL A 329 10.78 3.83 -7.83
C VAL A 329 10.83 3.18 -9.21
N LEU A 330 11.19 3.93 -10.25
CA LEU A 330 11.32 3.43 -11.63
C LEU A 330 12.45 2.41 -11.82
N GLU A 331 13.52 2.49 -11.01
CA GLU A 331 14.57 1.46 -10.97
C GLU A 331 14.07 0.12 -10.40
N ILE A 332 13.01 0.14 -9.59
CA ILE A 332 12.39 -1.05 -9.01
C ILE A 332 11.27 -1.57 -9.92
N ASP A 333 10.44 -0.67 -10.44
CA ASP A 333 9.36 -0.95 -11.40
C ASP A 333 9.34 0.14 -12.47
N ALA A 334 9.87 -0.19 -13.64
CA ALA A 334 9.94 0.72 -14.77
C ALA A 334 8.56 1.06 -15.38
N SER A 335 7.50 0.38 -14.95
CA SER A 335 6.12 0.59 -15.40
C SER A 335 5.24 1.30 -14.37
N ASP A 336 5.83 1.92 -13.34
CA ASP A 336 5.07 2.64 -12.32
C ASP A 336 4.51 3.98 -12.86
N ALA A 337 3.23 3.96 -13.24
CA ALA A 337 2.54 5.14 -13.78
C ALA A 337 2.52 6.32 -12.80
N LEU A 338 2.43 6.08 -11.49
CA LEU A 338 2.39 7.13 -10.47
C LEU A 338 3.74 7.82 -10.30
N ALA A 339 4.85 7.10 -10.46
CA ALA A 339 6.17 7.72 -10.54
C ALA A 339 6.28 8.66 -11.76
N TYR A 340 5.74 8.25 -12.91
CA TYR A 340 5.70 9.07 -14.12
C TYR A 340 4.81 10.31 -13.98
N LEU A 341 3.61 10.16 -13.40
CA LEU A 341 2.74 11.27 -13.04
C LEU A 341 3.49 12.32 -12.22
N ASN A 342 4.15 11.89 -11.15
CA ASN A 342 4.87 12.77 -10.23
C ASN A 342 6.13 13.40 -10.85
N LEU A 343 6.82 12.70 -11.76
CA LEU A 343 7.89 13.29 -12.56
C LEU A 343 7.35 14.36 -13.52
N GLY A 344 6.21 14.11 -14.17
CA GLY A 344 5.52 15.10 -14.99
C GLY A 344 5.22 16.36 -14.20
N SER A 345 4.64 16.21 -13.01
CA SER A 345 4.36 17.32 -12.08
C SER A 345 5.63 18.06 -11.67
N LEU A 346 6.72 17.33 -11.38
CA LEU A 346 8.02 17.91 -11.04
C LEU A 346 8.54 18.83 -12.16
N TRP A 347 8.55 18.35 -13.40
CA TRP A 347 9.04 19.15 -14.53
C TRP A 347 8.09 20.30 -14.87
N ALA A 348 6.77 20.11 -14.72
CA ALA A 348 5.79 21.17 -14.90
C ALA A 348 6.04 22.32 -13.91
N LEU A 349 6.29 22.01 -12.64
CA LEU A 349 6.59 23.02 -11.61
C LEU A 349 7.92 23.74 -11.84
N GLN A 350 8.86 23.11 -12.55
CA GLN A 350 10.10 23.76 -12.98
C GLN A 350 9.95 24.61 -14.26
N GLY A 351 8.75 24.63 -14.88
CA GLY A 351 8.49 25.32 -16.14
C GLY A 351 8.97 24.56 -17.39
N GLU A 352 9.47 23.33 -17.23
CA GLU A 352 9.98 22.47 -18.29
C GLU A 352 8.84 21.67 -18.93
N TYR A 353 7.88 22.39 -19.52
CA TYR A 353 6.60 21.83 -19.94
C TYR A 353 6.71 20.69 -20.96
N GLN A 354 7.63 20.77 -21.91
CA GLN A 354 7.78 19.69 -22.91
C GLN A 354 8.16 18.36 -22.26
N LYS A 355 9.05 18.37 -21.25
CA LYS A 355 9.41 17.17 -20.49
C LYS A 355 8.23 16.69 -19.65
N ALA A 356 7.47 17.60 -19.06
CA ALA A 356 6.29 17.25 -18.29
C ALA A 356 5.26 16.49 -19.15
N LEU A 357 5.00 16.98 -20.37
CA LEU A 357 4.11 16.33 -21.33
C LEU A 357 4.59 14.90 -21.67
N GLU A 358 5.87 14.68 -21.95
CA GLU A 358 6.43 13.34 -22.23
C GLU A 358 6.19 12.34 -21.08
N TYR A 359 6.34 12.80 -19.84
CA TYR A 359 6.08 11.96 -18.67
C TYR A 359 4.60 11.69 -18.44
N TYR A 360 3.72 12.68 -18.68
CA TYR A 360 2.28 12.46 -18.62
C TYR A 360 1.79 11.53 -19.74
N ASP A 361 2.35 11.64 -20.95
CA ASP A 361 2.06 10.73 -22.06
C ASP A 361 2.40 9.30 -21.68
N THR A 362 3.61 9.08 -21.15
CA THR A 362 4.06 7.76 -20.67
C THR A 362 3.16 7.24 -19.54
N CYS A 363 2.76 8.09 -18.61
CA CYS A 363 1.83 7.74 -17.55
C CYS A 363 0.50 7.24 -18.12
N ILE A 364 -0.11 7.99 -19.06
CA ILE A 364 -1.38 7.67 -19.69
C ILE A 364 -1.32 6.38 -20.52
N GLU A 365 -0.19 6.12 -21.19
CA GLU A 365 0.06 4.89 -21.94
C GLU A 365 0.13 3.66 -21.04
N LEU A 366 0.74 3.79 -19.86
CA LEU A 366 0.84 2.71 -18.87
C LEU A 366 -0.48 2.48 -18.15
N GLU A 367 -1.12 3.55 -17.71
CA GLU A 367 -2.39 3.54 -16.99
C GLU A 367 -3.14 4.85 -17.28
N SER A 368 -4.39 4.74 -17.75
CA SER A 368 -5.22 5.91 -18.10
C SER A 368 -5.74 6.64 -16.85
N LEU A 369 -4.82 7.22 -16.08
CA LEU A 369 -5.10 7.94 -14.84
C LEU A 369 -5.72 9.31 -15.13
N HIS A 370 -6.84 9.62 -14.49
CA HIS A 370 -7.51 10.90 -14.64
C HIS A 370 -6.61 12.07 -14.22
N GLN A 371 -5.73 11.88 -13.21
CA GLN A 371 -4.79 12.88 -12.72
C GLN A 371 -3.73 13.23 -13.77
N ALA A 372 -3.34 12.27 -14.63
CA ALA A 372 -2.37 12.51 -15.69
C ALA A 372 -3.00 13.38 -16.79
N TYR A 373 -4.24 13.07 -17.20
CA TYR A 373 -4.99 13.92 -18.13
C TYR A 373 -5.20 15.33 -17.58
N SER A 374 -5.67 15.47 -16.33
CA SER A 374 -5.89 16.80 -15.74
C SER A 374 -4.59 17.59 -15.64
N SER A 375 -3.50 16.95 -15.21
CA SER A 375 -2.20 17.61 -15.07
C SER A 375 -1.62 18.03 -16.42
N ARG A 376 -1.79 17.19 -17.45
CA ARG A 376 -1.40 17.49 -18.83
C ARG A 376 -2.25 18.62 -19.43
N ALA A 377 -3.55 18.64 -19.15
CA ALA A 377 -4.46 19.72 -19.54
C ALA A 377 -4.03 21.08 -18.99
N VAL A 378 -3.65 21.11 -17.71
CA VAL A 378 -3.12 22.33 -17.06
C VAL A 378 -1.87 22.82 -17.78
N VAL A 379 -0.91 21.92 -18.07
CA VAL A 379 0.31 22.29 -18.81
C VAL A 379 -0.01 22.78 -20.21
N TYR A 380 -0.93 22.14 -20.94
CA TYR A 380 -1.37 22.63 -22.25
C TYR A 380 -2.01 24.01 -22.17
N ALA A 381 -2.83 24.29 -21.15
CA ALA A 381 -3.45 25.59 -20.96
C ALA A 381 -2.40 26.69 -20.73
N GLU A 382 -1.38 26.43 -19.91
CA GLU A 382 -0.27 27.39 -19.69
C GLU A 382 0.55 27.65 -20.96
N MET A 383 0.74 26.63 -21.79
CA MET A 383 1.43 26.77 -23.08
C MET A 383 0.57 27.48 -24.15
N GLY A 384 -0.70 27.76 -23.87
CA GLY A 384 -1.64 28.33 -24.85
C GLY A 384 -2.25 27.30 -25.82
N ASN A 385 -2.03 26.01 -25.59
CA ASN A 385 -2.55 24.90 -26.39
C ASN A 385 -3.98 24.53 -25.93
N TYR A 386 -4.91 25.47 -26.06
CA TYR A 386 -6.24 25.37 -25.45
C TYR A 386 -7.11 24.24 -25.99
N ARG A 387 -6.91 23.81 -27.25
CA ARG A 387 -7.64 22.67 -27.80
C ARG A 387 -7.26 21.37 -27.08
N GLN A 388 -5.97 21.10 -26.96
CA GLN A 388 -5.48 19.92 -26.24
C GLN A 388 -5.86 19.96 -24.76
N ALA A 389 -5.80 21.15 -24.13
CA ALA A 389 -6.26 21.31 -22.75
C ALA A 389 -7.74 20.92 -22.58
N LEU A 390 -8.61 21.39 -23.47
CA LEU A 390 -10.03 21.03 -23.46
C LEU A 390 -10.22 19.52 -23.63
N ASP A 391 -9.56 18.92 -24.62
CA ASP A 391 -9.67 17.48 -24.91
C ASP A 391 -9.22 16.63 -23.70
N ASP A 392 -8.14 17.02 -23.01
CA ASP A 392 -7.65 16.31 -21.82
C ASP A 392 -8.54 16.50 -20.59
N PHE A 393 -9.09 17.70 -20.36
CA PHE A 393 -10.07 17.89 -19.28
C PHE A 393 -11.32 17.04 -19.50
N GLU A 394 -11.79 16.93 -20.75
CA GLU A 394 -12.92 16.06 -21.10
C GLU A 394 -12.57 14.58 -20.89
N ALA A 395 -11.38 14.15 -21.32
CA ALA A 395 -10.91 12.78 -21.10
C ALA A 395 -10.79 12.44 -19.61
N SER A 396 -10.29 13.38 -18.78
CA SER A 396 -10.17 13.21 -17.33
C SER A 396 -11.54 13.04 -16.66
N LEU A 397 -12.54 13.83 -17.06
CA LEU A 397 -13.90 13.78 -16.51
C LEU A 397 -14.67 12.49 -16.87
N LEU A 398 -14.31 11.83 -17.97
CA LEU A 398 -14.93 10.58 -18.40
C LEU A 398 -14.47 9.34 -17.61
N GLN A 399 -13.40 9.45 -16.83
CA GLN A 399 -12.88 8.33 -16.05
C GLN A 399 -13.80 8.00 -14.86
N GLU A 400 -14.04 6.71 -14.57
CA GLU A 400 -14.95 6.25 -13.51
C GLU A 400 -14.61 6.79 -12.11
N ASN A 401 -13.34 7.18 -11.89
CA ASN A 401 -12.84 7.74 -10.64
C ASN A 401 -12.54 9.25 -10.72
N SER A 402 -13.14 9.99 -11.67
CA SER A 402 -12.85 11.43 -11.82
C SER A 402 -13.20 12.21 -10.55
N GLU A 403 -12.22 12.91 -9.99
CA GLU A 403 -12.40 13.69 -8.75
C GLU A 403 -13.14 15.01 -8.97
N ASN A 404 -13.74 15.54 -7.90
CA ASN A 404 -14.34 16.88 -7.90
C ASN A 404 -13.32 17.97 -8.28
N ALA A 405 -12.04 17.80 -7.94
CA ALA A 405 -10.97 18.72 -8.30
C ALA A 405 -10.82 18.88 -9.82
N VAL A 406 -11.02 17.80 -10.59
CA VAL A 406 -11.03 17.86 -12.07
C VAL A 406 -12.17 18.75 -12.56
N SER A 407 -13.38 18.56 -12.00
CA SER A 407 -14.54 19.38 -12.35
C SER A 407 -14.31 20.86 -12.03
N ARG A 408 -13.66 21.16 -10.90
CA ARG A 408 -13.25 22.53 -10.52
C ARG A 408 -12.28 23.12 -11.53
N ASP A 409 -11.18 22.42 -11.80
CA ASP A 409 -10.11 22.95 -12.65
C ASP A 409 -10.60 23.10 -14.10
N PHE A 410 -11.45 22.18 -14.56
CA PHE A 410 -12.09 22.29 -15.86
C PHE A 410 -13.09 23.45 -15.93
N ALA A 411 -13.95 23.61 -14.90
CA ALA A 411 -14.86 24.74 -14.83
C ALA A 411 -14.11 26.08 -14.81
N TYR A 412 -13.00 26.14 -14.08
CA TYR A 412 -12.14 27.32 -14.05
C TYR A 412 -11.58 27.61 -15.45
N PHE A 413 -11.00 26.61 -16.13
CA PHE A 413 -10.51 26.73 -17.49
C PHE A 413 -11.58 27.30 -18.46
N LEU A 414 -12.78 26.72 -18.46
CA LEU A 414 -13.90 27.17 -19.30
C LEU A 414 -14.37 28.60 -18.99
N SER A 415 -14.09 29.10 -17.78
CA SER A 415 -14.46 30.46 -17.37
C SER A 415 -13.42 31.50 -17.79
N VAL A 416 -12.13 31.17 -17.64
CA VAL A 416 -11.04 32.15 -17.71
C VAL A 416 -10.13 32.02 -18.92
N CYS A 417 -10.35 31.03 -19.80
CA CYS A 417 -9.52 30.84 -20.99
C CYS A 417 -9.38 32.16 -21.78
N PRO A 418 -8.16 32.61 -22.12
CA PRO A 418 -7.96 33.85 -22.87
C PRO A 418 -8.63 33.82 -24.25
N ASP A 419 -8.64 32.66 -24.91
CA ASP A 419 -9.31 32.46 -26.19
C ASP A 419 -10.80 32.20 -25.99
N GLU A 420 -11.62 33.00 -26.66
CA GLU A 420 -13.07 32.96 -26.54
C GLU A 420 -13.71 31.71 -27.11
N ASN A 421 -13.05 31.04 -28.06
CA ASN A 421 -13.58 29.82 -28.67
C ASN A 421 -13.59 28.62 -27.72
N PHE A 422 -12.88 28.72 -26.59
CA PHE A 422 -12.76 27.67 -25.57
C PHE A 422 -13.41 28.06 -24.24
N ARG A 423 -14.13 29.18 -24.19
CA ARG A 423 -14.93 29.56 -23.03
C ARG A 423 -16.35 29.04 -23.13
N ASP A 424 -16.89 28.58 -22.01
CA ASP A 424 -18.28 28.13 -21.87
C ASP A 424 -18.74 28.36 -20.43
N GLY A 425 -19.26 29.57 -20.17
CA GLY A 425 -19.70 29.96 -18.83
C GLY A 425 -20.87 29.15 -18.29
N GLU A 426 -21.79 28.69 -19.15
CA GLU A 426 -22.93 27.87 -18.73
C GLU A 426 -22.46 26.48 -18.28
N ARG A 427 -21.59 25.85 -19.08
CA ARG A 427 -20.97 24.57 -18.73
C ARG A 427 -20.07 24.70 -17.49
N ALA A 428 -19.30 25.77 -17.39
CA ALA A 428 -18.48 26.04 -16.22
C ALA A 428 -19.32 26.14 -14.93
N LEU A 429 -20.44 26.87 -14.96
CA LEU A 429 -21.34 26.97 -13.81
C LEU A 429 -21.93 25.62 -13.41
N LYS A 430 -22.32 24.81 -14.40
CA LYS A 430 -22.85 23.47 -14.14
C LYS A 430 -21.81 22.60 -13.43
N LEU A 431 -20.60 22.50 -14.00
CA LEU A 431 -19.50 21.70 -13.45
C LEU A 431 -19.08 22.15 -12.04
N ALA A 432 -18.99 23.47 -11.83
CA ALA A 432 -18.61 24.04 -10.54
C ALA A 432 -19.67 23.78 -9.45
N LYS A 433 -20.97 23.88 -9.78
CA LYS A 433 -22.07 23.59 -8.84
C LYS A 433 -22.14 22.11 -8.49
N GLU A 434 -22.10 21.23 -9.50
CA GLU A 434 -22.12 19.79 -9.28
C GLU A 434 -20.92 19.32 -8.44
N GLY A 435 -19.73 19.90 -8.68
CA GLY A 435 -18.55 19.61 -7.86
C GLY A 435 -18.68 20.10 -6.42
N MET A 436 -19.27 21.28 -6.19
CA MET A 436 -19.51 21.82 -4.84
C MET A 436 -20.54 21.00 -4.06
N GLU A 437 -21.63 20.58 -4.71
CA GLU A 437 -22.68 19.75 -4.08
C GLU A 437 -22.11 18.42 -3.57
N LYS A 438 -21.17 17.81 -4.32
CA LYS A 438 -20.51 16.56 -3.93
C LYS A 438 -19.56 16.70 -2.73
N ILE A 439 -19.05 17.89 -2.44
CA ILE A 439 -18.13 18.15 -1.31
C ILE A 439 -18.90 18.39 0.00
N GLY A 440 -20.16 18.80 -0.07
CA GLY A 440 -20.99 19.14 1.09
C GLY A 440 -20.76 20.57 1.61
N MET A 441 -21.44 20.94 2.70
CA MET A 441 -21.54 22.32 3.23
C MET A 441 -20.24 22.92 3.84
N GLN A 442 -19.05 22.35 3.63
CA GLN A 442 -17.80 23.04 3.96
C GLN A 442 -17.43 23.98 2.81
N VAL A 443 -17.29 25.27 3.11
CA VAL A 443 -16.82 26.29 2.17
C VAL A 443 -15.39 25.92 1.77
N ASP A 444 -15.20 25.40 0.55
CA ASP A 444 -13.90 25.27 -0.09
C ASP A 444 -13.69 26.52 -0.96
N TRP A 445 -12.77 27.37 -0.55
CA TRP A 445 -12.46 28.60 -1.25
C TRP A 445 -12.11 28.38 -2.74
N SER A 446 -11.52 27.24 -3.09
CA SER A 446 -11.11 26.95 -4.47
C SER A 446 -12.33 26.80 -5.39
N PHE A 447 -13.41 26.20 -4.88
CA PHE A 447 -14.69 26.11 -5.58
C PHE A 447 -15.43 27.45 -5.59
N GLU A 448 -15.43 28.19 -4.50
CA GLU A 448 -16.05 29.52 -4.44
C GLU A 448 -15.40 30.49 -5.44
N GLY A 449 -14.08 30.51 -5.54
CA GLY A 449 -13.36 31.31 -6.55
C GLY A 449 -13.62 30.85 -7.99
N THR A 450 -13.84 29.54 -8.19
CA THR A 450 -14.20 29.00 -9.52
C THR A 450 -15.63 29.37 -9.92
N LEU A 451 -16.58 29.28 -8.98
CA LEU A 451 -17.95 29.75 -9.16
C LEU A 451 -17.98 31.24 -9.47
N ALA A 452 -17.17 32.04 -8.76
CA ALA A 452 -17.05 33.47 -9.03
C ALA A 452 -16.61 33.74 -10.47
N ALA A 453 -15.57 33.05 -10.95
CA ALA A 453 -15.11 33.16 -12.33
C ALA A 453 -16.19 32.74 -13.35
N ALA A 454 -16.92 31.65 -13.08
CA ALA A 454 -17.98 31.16 -13.96
C ALA A 454 -19.19 32.12 -14.00
N TYR A 455 -19.57 32.71 -12.88
CA TYR A 455 -20.61 33.75 -12.83
C TYR A 455 -20.19 35.02 -13.58
N ALA A 456 -18.92 35.42 -13.47
CA ALA A 456 -18.39 36.54 -14.22
C ALA A 456 -18.43 36.28 -15.74
N GLU A 457 -18.18 35.04 -16.18
CA GLU A 457 -18.23 34.67 -17.61
C GLU A 457 -19.64 34.77 -18.19
N VAL A 458 -20.68 34.35 -17.44
CA VAL A 458 -22.07 34.52 -17.88
C VAL A 458 -22.60 35.95 -17.69
N GLY A 459 -21.80 36.86 -17.13
CA GLY A 459 -22.13 38.26 -16.92
C GLY A 459 -22.89 38.58 -15.61
N ASP A 460 -23.06 37.61 -14.71
CA ASP A 460 -23.68 37.81 -13.38
C ASP A 460 -22.62 38.26 -12.36
N PHE A 461 -22.16 39.51 -12.50
CA PHE A 461 -21.10 40.06 -11.66
C PHE A 461 -21.52 40.26 -10.18
N ASP A 462 -22.82 40.34 -9.90
CA ASP A 462 -23.33 40.44 -8.54
C ASP A 462 -23.06 39.13 -7.78
N LYS A 463 -23.43 37.99 -8.38
CA LYS A 463 -23.07 36.67 -7.83
C LYS A 463 -21.58 36.40 -7.87
N ALA A 464 -20.87 36.81 -8.92
CA ALA A 464 -19.42 36.66 -8.98
C ALA A 464 -18.73 37.34 -7.77
N THR A 465 -19.14 38.56 -7.46
CA THR A 465 -18.63 39.31 -6.30
C THR A 465 -19.00 38.66 -4.98
N GLU A 466 -20.21 38.11 -4.86
CA GLU A 466 -20.67 37.40 -3.66
C GLU A 466 -19.81 36.16 -3.38
N HIS A 467 -19.66 35.28 -4.37
CA HIS A 467 -18.85 34.06 -4.27
C HIS A 467 -17.37 34.40 -4.03
N GLN A 468 -16.83 35.43 -4.70
CA GLN A 468 -15.45 35.87 -4.48
C GLN A 468 -15.22 36.40 -3.06
N LYS A 469 -16.20 37.10 -2.47
CA LYS A 469 -16.12 37.52 -1.06
C LYS A 469 -16.15 36.34 -0.10
N ARG A 470 -16.98 35.32 -0.36
CA ARG A 470 -17.00 34.09 0.45
C ARG A 470 -15.67 33.35 0.37
N CYS A 471 -15.07 33.27 -0.82
CA CYS A 471 -13.73 32.74 -1.02
C CYS A 471 -12.71 33.42 -0.09
N LEU A 472 -12.75 34.75 0.03
CA LEU A 472 -11.82 35.52 0.88
C LEU A 472 -12.09 35.41 2.40
N MET A 473 -13.25 34.87 2.81
CA MET A 473 -13.56 34.61 4.22
C MET A 473 -12.90 33.33 4.74
N ASP A 474 -12.37 32.48 3.85
CA ASP A 474 -11.68 31.25 4.24
C ASP A 474 -10.33 31.58 4.90
N THR A 475 -10.13 31.05 6.11
CA THR A 475 -8.92 31.24 6.90
C THR A 475 -7.72 30.43 6.41
N SER A 476 -7.94 29.48 5.50
CA SER A 476 -6.89 28.64 4.89
C SER A 476 -6.21 29.28 3.68
N LEU A 477 -6.67 30.45 3.21
CA LEU A 477 -5.97 31.20 2.17
C LEU A 477 -4.65 31.78 2.69
N ASP A 478 -3.54 31.42 2.03
CA ASP A 478 -2.22 32.02 2.24
C ASP A 478 -2.05 33.33 1.45
N GLY A 479 -0.90 34.00 1.64
CA GLY A 479 -0.64 35.37 1.17
C GLY A 479 -0.80 35.56 -0.34
N GLU A 480 -0.04 34.82 -1.16
CA GLU A 480 -0.08 34.97 -2.62
C GLU A 480 -1.47 34.63 -3.19
N ASN A 481 -2.10 33.55 -2.69
CA ASN A 481 -3.44 33.18 -3.14
C ASN A 481 -4.48 34.24 -2.76
N ARG A 482 -4.34 34.86 -1.59
CA ARG A 482 -5.24 35.92 -1.13
C ARG A 482 -5.12 37.17 -1.99
N GLU A 483 -3.91 37.58 -2.34
CA GLU A 483 -3.68 38.72 -3.24
C GLU A 483 -4.35 38.49 -4.60
N GLU A 484 -4.19 37.31 -5.20
CA GLU A 484 -4.85 36.99 -6.47
C GLU A 484 -6.38 36.95 -6.39
N GLN A 485 -6.93 36.46 -5.26
CA GLN A 485 -8.38 36.48 -5.02
C GLN A 485 -8.90 37.91 -4.81
N GLU A 486 -8.12 38.79 -4.18
CA GLU A 486 -8.45 40.21 -4.04
C GLU A 486 -8.39 40.94 -5.39
N GLU A 487 -7.40 40.65 -6.23
CA GLU A 487 -7.33 41.17 -7.60
C GLU A 487 -8.55 40.74 -8.43
N SER A 488 -8.93 39.46 -8.35
CA SER A 488 -10.12 38.93 -9.01
C SER A 488 -11.39 39.65 -8.53
N LEU A 489 -11.49 39.92 -7.23
CA LEU A 489 -12.60 40.71 -6.68
C LEU A 489 -12.64 42.13 -7.25
N GLN A 490 -11.48 42.81 -7.38
CA GLN A 490 -11.43 44.14 -7.97
C GLN A 490 -11.87 44.15 -9.44
N LEU A 491 -11.54 43.11 -10.20
CA LEU A 491 -12.01 42.95 -11.58
C LEU A 491 -13.53 42.78 -11.63
N PHE A 492 -14.09 41.90 -10.80
CA PHE A 492 -15.54 41.64 -10.77
C PHE A 492 -16.35 42.87 -10.31
N LEU A 493 -15.84 43.64 -9.35
CA LEU A 493 -16.44 44.93 -8.94
C LEU A 493 -16.48 45.95 -10.08
N ARG A 494 -15.53 45.88 -11.02
CA ARG A 494 -15.49 46.72 -12.23
C ARG A 494 -16.25 46.12 -13.41
N LYS A 495 -16.94 44.99 -13.20
CA LYS A 495 -17.64 44.22 -14.25
C LYS A 495 -16.71 43.72 -15.36
N THR A 496 -15.49 43.38 -15.00
CA THR A 496 -14.49 42.82 -15.91
C THR A 496 -14.29 41.34 -15.57
N PRO A 497 -14.41 40.42 -16.54
CA PRO A 497 -14.19 39.00 -16.29
C PRO A 497 -12.69 38.67 -16.24
N LEU A 498 -12.34 37.58 -15.56
CA LEU A 498 -10.97 37.10 -15.44
C LEU A 498 -10.55 36.34 -16.71
N ARG A 499 -9.31 36.57 -17.20
CA ARG A 499 -8.78 36.01 -18.46
C ARG A 499 -7.36 35.44 -18.30
N LYS A 500 -7.10 34.73 -17.19
CA LYS A 500 -5.78 34.19 -16.84
C LYS A 500 -5.94 32.76 -16.34
N VAL A 501 -5.33 31.81 -17.05
CA VAL A 501 -5.33 30.38 -16.68
C VAL A 501 -4.32 30.01 -15.58
N GLY A 502 -3.36 30.90 -15.28
CA GLY A 502 -2.24 30.69 -14.34
C GLY A 502 -2.55 30.06 -12.98
N LYS A 503 -3.78 30.21 -12.49
CA LYS A 503 -4.25 29.59 -11.23
C LYS A 503 -4.31 28.06 -11.31
N LEU A 504 -4.41 27.49 -12.51
CA LEU A 504 -4.44 26.04 -12.73
C LEU A 504 -3.12 25.37 -12.32
N MET A 505 -1.98 26.02 -12.57
CA MET A 505 -0.67 25.51 -12.12
C MET A 505 -0.51 25.56 -10.61
N GLN A 506 -1.06 26.58 -9.95
CA GLN A 506 -1.10 26.64 -8.49
C GLN A 506 -1.99 25.55 -7.90
N ASN A 507 -3.07 25.18 -8.59
CA ASN A 507 -3.90 24.04 -8.20
C ASN A 507 -3.20 22.69 -8.43
N LEU A 508 -2.28 22.60 -9.40
CA LEU A 508 -1.43 21.42 -9.59
C LEU A 508 -0.63 21.09 -8.32
N TYR A 509 -0.18 22.09 -7.55
CA TYR A 509 0.47 21.89 -6.23
C TYR A 509 -0.43 21.19 -5.20
N ARG A 510 -1.75 21.20 -5.40
CA ARG A 510 -2.76 20.65 -4.47
C ARG A 510 -3.35 19.34 -4.94
N THR A 511 -3.37 19.10 -6.25
CA THR A 511 -3.90 17.86 -6.86
C THR A 511 -2.83 16.77 -6.93
N VAL A 512 -1.56 17.10 -6.72
CA VAL A 512 -0.43 16.14 -6.67
C VAL A 512 -0.25 15.51 -5.27
N CYS A 513 -1.04 15.94 -4.28
CA CYS A 513 -0.84 15.66 -2.85
C CYS A 513 -2.12 15.23 -2.14
#